data_AF-A0A957Z7R0-F1
#
_entry.id   AF-A0A957Z7R0-F1
#
_cell.length_a   1.000
_cell.length_b   1.000
_cell.length_c   1.000
_cell.angle_alpha   90.00
_cell.angle_beta   90.00
_cell.angle_gamma   90.00
#
_symmetry.space_group_name_H-M   'P 1'
#
loop_
_entity.id
_entity.type
_entity.pdbx_description
1 polymer ?
#
loop_
_entity_poly.entity_id
_entity_poly.type
_entity_poly.pdbx_seq_one_letter_code
_entity_poly.pdbx_strand_id
1 'polypeptide(L)'
;SWLIFTINVYDYSVKRQQIAPKKVYVIDTGLANAVGFTFSPNRGRLLENLVFLTLRRQTNAIYYYRSPDGYEVDFFLPETRQLIQVTQSLAEPAVRQREVCALTTAMQALSIANAVILTDASADPITVDGMTIEIRAVAQWLLEQKG
;
A
#
# COMPACT_ATOMS: atom_id res chain seq x y z
N SER A 1 1.23 -20.56 15.77
CA SER A 1 1.64 -19.15 15.87
C SER A 1 2.10 -18.66 14.51
N TRP A 2 1.40 -17.70 13.91
CA TRP A 2 1.89 -17.01 12.71
C TRP A 2 2.51 -15.69 13.18
N LEU A 3 3.84 -15.60 13.11
CA LEU A 3 4.60 -14.45 13.64
C LEU A 3 4.72 -13.33 12.58
N ILE A 4 4.60 -13.70 11.30
CA ILE A 4 4.77 -12.86 10.13
C ILE A 4 3.77 -13.25 9.04
N PHE A 5 3.35 -12.27 8.25
CA PHE A 5 2.64 -12.47 6.99
C PHE A 5 3.53 -12.03 5.83
N THR A 6 3.31 -12.63 4.66
CA THR A 6 3.98 -12.22 3.43
C THR A 6 2.96 -12.03 2.33
N ILE A 7 3.13 -11.00 1.52
CA ILE A 7 2.38 -10.82 0.27
C ILE A 7 3.33 -10.89 -0.92
N ASN A 8 2.83 -11.43 -2.03
CA ASN A 8 3.58 -11.54 -3.27
C ASN A 8 3.39 -10.26 -4.11
N VAL A 9 4.28 -10.05 -5.08
CA VAL A 9 4.02 -9.08 -6.15
C VAL A 9 2.85 -9.58 -7.00
N TYR A 10 2.02 -8.66 -7.49
CA TYR A 10 1.05 -8.97 -8.52
C TYR A 10 1.74 -9.04 -9.88
N ASP A 11 1.60 -10.19 -10.56
CA ASP A 11 2.06 -10.41 -11.93
C ASP A 11 1.13 -11.45 -12.58
N TYR A 12 0.82 -11.33 -13.87
CA TYR A 12 -0.01 -12.33 -14.57
C TYR A 12 0.61 -13.74 -14.56
N SER A 13 1.94 -13.82 -14.44
CA SER A 13 2.66 -15.08 -14.30
C SER A 13 2.77 -15.52 -12.84
N VAL A 14 2.07 -16.60 -12.48
CA VAL A 14 2.18 -17.25 -11.16
C VAL A 14 3.62 -17.59 -10.81
N LYS A 15 4.43 -18.00 -11.79
CA LYS A 15 5.87 -18.28 -11.59
C LYS A 15 6.62 -17.04 -11.13
N ARG A 16 6.34 -15.87 -11.71
CA ARG A 16 6.95 -14.61 -11.27
C ARG A 16 6.49 -14.21 -9.88
N GLN A 17 5.20 -14.38 -9.56
CA GLN A 17 4.69 -14.11 -8.21
C GLN A 17 5.42 -14.92 -7.13
N GLN A 18 5.83 -16.16 -7.42
CA GLN A 18 6.53 -17.02 -6.46
C GLN A 18 8.02 -16.70 -6.28
N ILE A 19 8.69 -16.25 -7.35
CA ILE A 19 10.15 -16.00 -7.37
C ILE A 19 10.48 -14.58 -6.91
N ALA A 20 9.58 -13.62 -7.15
CA ALA A 20 9.79 -12.25 -6.78
C ALA A 20 9.96 -12.08 -5.26
N PRO A 21 10.71 -11.05 -4.81
CA PRO A 21 10.77 -10.70 -3.40
C PRO A 21 9.37 -10.54 -2.79
N LYS A 22 9.19 -10.97 -1.54
CA LYS A 22 7.91 -10.82 -0.84
C LYS A 22 7.99 -9.64 0.11
N LYS A 23 6.90 -8.86 0.21
CA LYS A 23 6.75 -7.91 1.33
C LYS A 23 6.37 -8.68 2.60
N VAL A 24 6.94 -8.29 3.72
CA VAL A 24 6.78 -8.97 5.02
C VAL A 24 6.13 -8.01 6.03
N TYR A 25 5.08 -8.48 6.70
CA TYR A 25 4.33 -7.74 7.72
C TYR A 25 4.30 -8.52 9.03
N VAL A 26 4.29 -7.82 10.17
CA VAL A 26 4.43 -8.41 11.50
C VAL A 26 3.13 -8.26 12.29
N ILE A 27 2.71 -9.34 12.96
CA ILE A 27 1.49 -9.34 13.80
C ILE A 27 1.81 -8.90 15.25
N ASP A 28 2.94 -9.34 15.80
CA ASP A 28 3.28 -9.12 17.22
C ASP A 28 4.12 -7.86 17.42
N THR A 29 3.58 -6.91 18.21
CA THR A 29 4.26 -5.68 18.64
C THR A 29 5.54 -5.93 19.43
N GLY A 30 5.66 -7.09 20.11
CA GLY A 30 6.85 -7.48 20.86
C GLY A 30 8.06 -7.77 19.97
N LEU A 31 7.83 -8.36 18.79
CA LEU A 31 8.88 -8.62 17.80
C LEU A 31 9.23 -7.36 16.99
N ALA A 32 8.24 -6.49 16.72
CA ALA A 32 8.49 -5.19 16.10
C ALA A 32 9.52 -4.37 16.90
N ASN A 33 9.47 -4.40 18.23
CA ASN A 33 10.47 -3.73 19.05
C ASN A 33 11.84 -4.44 19.08
N ALA A 34 11.88 -5.78 18.95
CA ALA A 34 13.11 -6.58 19.06
C ALA A 34 13.97 -6.63 17.78
N VAL A 35 13.37 -6.43 16.59
CA VAL A 35 14.06 -6.61 15.29
C VAL A 35 14.59 -5.29 14.69
N GLY A 36 14.58 -4.18 15.45
CA GLY A 36 15.31 -2.96 15.07
C GLY A 36 14.47 -1.76 14.63
N PHE A 37 13.30 -1.55 15.24
CA PHE A 37 12.45 -0.39 14.96
C PHE A 37 12.78 0.82 15.87
N THR A 38 13.93 1.47 15.65
CA THR A 38 14.28 2.75 16.33
C THR A 38 13.60 3.99 15.70
N PHE A 39 12.44 4.34 16.24
CA PHE A 39 11.75 5.65 16.38
C PHE A 39 11.77 6.83 15.35
N SER A 40 12.39 6.80 14.17
CA SER A 40 12.23 7.91 13.18
C SER A 40 11.88 7.48 11.74
N PRO A 41 12.55 6.48 11.12
CA PRO A 41 12.17 5.96 9.79
C PRO A 41 10.96 5.00 9.80
N ASN A 42 10.45 4.66 10.98
CA ASN A 42 9.55 3.52 11.17
C ASN A 42 8.06 3.84 11.05
N ARG A 43 7.67 5.11 11.13
CA ARG A 43 6.25 5.47 11.17
C ARG A 43 5.52 5.12 9.86
N GLY A 44 6.17 5.29 8.70
CA GLY A 44 5.62 4.87 7.41
C GLY A 44 5.40 3.36 7.34
N ARG A 45 6.38 2.57 7.78
CA ARG A 45 6.26 1.10 7.84
C ARG A 45 5.20 0.65 8.84
N LEU A 46 5.03 1.34 9.96
CA LEU A 46 3.98 1.03 10.94
C LEU A 46 2.60 1.35 10.38
N LEU A 47 2.44 2.47 9.66
CA LEU A 47 1.20 2.80 8.96
C LEU A 47 0.88 1.77 7.87
N GLU A 48 1.87 1.41 7.05
CA GLU A 48 1.72 0.36 6.04
C GLU A 48 1.31 -0.98 6.68
N ASN A 49 1.96 -1.39 7.77
CA ASN A 49 1.62 -2.61 8.51
C ASN A 49 0.20 -2.55 9.12
N LEU A 50 -0.23 -1.39 9.62
CA LEU A 50 -1.58 -1.19 10.17
C LEU A 50 -2.65 -1.32 9.07
N VAL A 51 -2.42 -0.70 7.91
CA VAL A 51 -3.29 -0.83 6.73
C VAL A 51 -3.33 -2.29 6.28
N PHE A 52 -2.17 -2.94 6.16
CA PHE A 52 -2.09 -4.36 5.83
C PHE A 52 -2.91 -5.23 6.78
N LEU A 53 -2.74 -5.09 8.10
CA LEU A 53 -3.47 -5.90 9.09
C LEU A 53 -4.99 -5.70 8.97
N THR A 54 -5.42 -4.48 8.62
CA THR A 54 -6.83 -4.16 8.39
C THR A 54 -7.36 -4.85 7.13
N LEU A 55 -6.64 -4.75 6.02
CA LEU A 55 -6.98 -5.45 4.76
C LEU A 55 -6.99 -6.96 4.95
N ARG A 56 -6.04 -7.49 5.73
CA ARG A 56 -5.87 -8.93 6.00
C ARG A 56 -7.05 -9.55 6.74
N ARG A 57 -7.81 -8.75 7.49
CA ARG A 57 -9.08 -9.20 8.12
C ARG A 57 -10.20 -9.38 7.10
N GLN A 58 -10.13 -8.68 5.97
CA GLN A 58 -11.17 -8.65 4.96
C GLN A 58 -10.92 -9.65 3.83
N THR A 59 -9.66 -9.79 3.38
CA THR A 59 -9.31 -10.71 2.30
C THR A 59 -7.92 -11.31 2.45
N ASN A 60 -7.74 -12.48 1.84
CA ASN A 60 -6.43 -13.10 1.70
C ASN A 60 -5.69 -12.67 0.42
N ALA A 61 -6.41 -12.14 -0.56
CA ALA A 61 -5.91 -11.78 -1.89
C ALA A 61 -5.29 -10.37 -1.88
N ILE A 62 -4.19 -10.21 -1.13
CA ILE A 62 -3.44 -8.96 -1.02
C ILE A 62 -2.09 -9.14 -1.71
N TYR A 63 -1.78 -8.21 -2.60
CA TYR A 63 -0.53 -8.18 -3.36
C TYR A 63 0.05 -6.78 -3.27
N TYR A 64 1.35 -6.63 -3.51
CA TYR A 64 1.91 -5.32 -3.85
C TYR A 64 2.11 -5.26 -5.37
N TYR A 65 2.21 -4.07 -5.95
CA TYR A 65 2.48 -3.92 -7.38
C TYR A 65 3.85 -3.31 -7.59
N ARG A 66 4.60 -3.78 -8.59
CA ARG A 66 5.87 -3.19 -8.99
C ARG A 66 5.93 -3.02 -10.50
N SER A 67 6.12 -1.79 -10.96
CA SER A 67 6.27 -1.49 -12.38
C SER A 67 7.65 -1.91 -12.90
N PRO A 68 7.81 -2.11 -14.22
CA PRO A 68 9.12 -2.35 -14.83
C PRO A 68 10.15 -1.25 -14.54
N ASP A 69 9.70 -0.01 -14.42
CA ASP A 69 10.54 1.17 -14.13
C ASP A 69 10.93 1.27 -12.64
N GLY A 70 10.51 0.32 -11.82
CA GLY A 70 10.89 0.23 -10.42
C GLY A 70 9.98 1.00 -9.45
N TYR A 71 8.87 1.56 -9.91
CA TYR A 71 7.84 2.11 -9.03
C TYR A 71 7.09 1.00 -8.31
N GLU A 72 6.73 1.24 -7.06
CA GLU A 72 6.04 0.27 -6.22
C GLU A 72 4.77 0.90 -5.66
N VAL A 73 3.68 0.13 -5.69
CA VAL A 73 2.43 0.46 -4.98
C VAL A 73 2.23 -0.56 -3.87
N ASP A 74 1.92 -0.09 -2.67
CA ASP A 74 1.95 -0.91 -1.46
C ASP A 74 0.95 -2.06 -1.49
N PHE A 75 -0.29 -1.78 -1.89
CA PHE A 75 -1.33 -2.79 -1.95
C PHE A 75 -2.15 -2.72 -3.24
N PHE A 76 -2.40 -3.90 -3.79
CA PHE A 76 -3.35 -4.18 -4.83
C PHE A 76 -4.28 -5.32 -4.37
N LEU A 77 -5.58 -5.07 -4.45
CA LEU A 77 -6.64 -6.03 -4.13
C LEU A 77 -7.33 -6.44 -5.45
N PRO A 78 -7.02 -7.62 -6.03
CA PRO A 78 -7.55 -8.00 -7.33
C PRO A 78 -9.08 -8.16 -7.35
N GLU A 79 -9.65 -8.64 -6.24
CA GLU A 79 -11.09 -8.90 -6.10
C GLU A 79 -11.91 -7.62 -6.24
N THR A 80 -11.45 -6.52 -5.62
CA THR A 80 -12.12 -5.20 -5.67
C THR A 80 -11.51 -4.25 -6.70
N ARG A 81 -10.43 -4.68 -7.37
CA ARG A 81 -9.60 -3.86 -8.28
C ARG A 81 -9.14 -2.54 -7.66
N GLN A 82 -8.74 -2.59 -6.38
CA GLN A 82 -8.34 -1.42 -5.61
C GLN A 82 -6.81 -1.32 -5.50
N LEU A 83 -6.27 -0.14 -5.79
CA LEU A 83 -4.88 0.22 -5.51
C LEU A 83 -4.83 1.17 -4.32
N ILE A 84 -3.94 0.87 -3.36
CA ILE A 84 -3.76 1.62 -2.12
C ILE A 84 -2.28 1.88 -1.94
N GLN A 85 -1.92 3.16 -1.80
CA GLN A 85 -0.58 3.61 -1.45
C GLN A 85 -0.58 4.20 -0.05
N VAL A 86 0.46 3.97 0.75
CA VAL A 86 0.54 4.47 2.13
C VAL A 86 1.77 5.36 2.28
N THR A 87 1.56 6.61 2.67
CA THR A 87 2.65 7.55 2.93
C THR A 87 2.28 8.49 4.07
N GLN A 88 3.22 8.88 4.92
CA GLN A 88 2.90 9.77 6.05
C GLN A 88 2.37 11.14 5.58
N SER A 89 2.99 11.71 4.54
CA SER A 89 2.68 13.05 4.06
C SER A 89 3.04 13.21 2.59
N LEU A 90 2.22 13.98 1.88
CA LEU A 90 2.45 14.42 0.49
C LEU A 90 2.93 15.88 0.43
N ALA A 91 3.35 16.47 1.55
CA ALA A 91 3.77 17.87 1.62
C ALA A 91 5.06 18.14 0.82
N GLU A 92 5.96 17.15 0.75
CA GLU A 92 7.19 17.26 -0.03
C GLU A 92 6.89 17.00 -1.52
N PRO A 93 7.18 17.94 -2.45
CA PRO A 93 6.86 17.79 -3.85
C PRO A 93 7.47 16.55 -4.52
N ALA A 94 8.70 16.19 -4.14
CA ALA A 94 9.39 15.02 -4.68
C ALA A 94 8.69 13.71 -4.27
N VAL A 95 8.27 13.60 -3.00
CA VAL A 95 7.47 12.47 -2.50
C VAL A 95 6.15 12.44 -3.25
N ARG A 96 5.41 13.56 -3.29
CA ARG A 96 4.12 13.62 -3.98
C ARG A 96 4.20 13.19 -5.43
N GLN A 97 5.19 13.67 -6.17
CA GLN A 97 5.40 13.29 -7.57
C GLN A 97 5.69 11.81 -7.73
N ARG A 98 6.55 11.25 -6.86
CA ARG A 98 6.87 9.82 -6.86
C ARG A 98 5.66 8.94 -6.57
N GLU A 99 4.90 9.25 -5.52
CA GLU A 99 3.72 8.47 -5.11
C GLU A 99 2.63 8.51 -6.19
N VAL A 100 2.35 9.69 -6.76
CA VAL A 100 1.38 9.85 -7.83
C VAL A 100 1.82 9.10 -9.09
N CYS A 101 3.10 9.20 -9.48
CA CYS A 101 3.63 8.49 -10.65
C CYS A 101 3.54 6.97 -10.49
N ALA A 102 3.93 6.44 -9.32
CA ALA A 102 3.83 5.02 -9.03
C ALA A 102 2.40 4.49 -9.17
N LEU A 103 1.44 5.23 -8.59
CA LEU A 103 0.02 4.91 -8.67
C LEU A 103 -0.53 5.01 -10.09
N THR A 104 -0.30 6.11 -10.81
CA THR A 104 -0.83 6.26 -12.17
C THR A 104 -0.26 5.23 -13.13
N THR A 105 1.03 4.87 -13.02
CA THR A 105 1.62 3.77 -13.79
C THR A 105 0.92 2.44 -13.51
N ALA A 106 0.68 2.11 -12.23
CA ALA A 106 -0.04 0.90 -11.85
C ALA A 106 -1.51 0.91 -12.35
N MET A 107 -2.18 2.05 -12.22
CA MET A 107 -3.55 2.26 -12.67
C MET A 107 -3.70 2.06 -14.18
N GLN A 108 -2.78 2.62 -14.98
CA GLN A 108 -2.74 2.40 -16.43
C GLN A 108 -2.50 0.94 -16.77
N ALA A 109 -1.46 0.32 -16.19
CA ALA A 109 -1.10 -1.07 -16.48
C ALA A 109 -2.21 -2.08 -16.11
N LEU A 110 -2.99 -1.77 -15.07
CA LEU A 110 -4.07 -2.63 -14.60
C LEU A 110 -5.45 -2.20 -15.12
N SER A 111 -5.56 -1.09 -15.87
CA SER A 111 -6.84 -0.49 -16.31
C SER A 111 -7.80 -0.19 -15.15
N ILE A 112 -7.32 0.58 -14.17
CA ILE A 112 -8.05 1.01 -12.96
C ILE A 112 -8.21 2.53 -13.01
N ALA A 113 -9.44 3.02 -12.82
CA ALA A 113 -9.75 4.45 -12.88
C ALA A 113 -9.57 5.17 -11.53
N ASN A 114 -9.71 4.46 -10.41
CA ASN A 114 -9.69 5.04 -9.07
C ASN A 114 -8.68 4.33 -8.17
N ALA A 115 -7.93 5.10 -7.40
CA ALA A 115 -7.03 4.60 -6.38
C ALA A 115 -7.04 5.50 -5.16
N VAL A 116 -6.40 5.07 -4.07
CA VAL A 116 -6.33 5.85 -2.83
C VAL A 116 -4.90 5.94 -2.32
N ILE A 117 -4.51 7.14 -1.88
CA ILE A 117 -3.34 7.35 -1.03
C ILE A 117 -3.84 7.56 0.40
N LEU A 118 -3.36 6.73 1.32
CA LEU A 118 -3.61 6.85 2.74
C LEU A 118 -2.47 7.64 3.41
N THR A 119 -2.83 8.73 4.09
CA THR A 119 -1.91 9.69 4.72
C THR A 119 -2.26 10.00 6.18
N ASP A 120 -1.46 10.82 6.88
CA ASP A 120 -1.83 11.28 8.23
C ASP A 120 -3.03 12.25 8.20
N ALA A 121 -3.27 12.94 7.08
CA ALA A 121 -4.36 13.90 6.91
C ALA A 121 -4.94 13.87 5.48
N SER A 122 -6.26 13.92 5.37
CA SER A 122 -6.98 13.99 4.09
C SER A 122 -6.65 15.27 3.33
N ALA A 123 -6.70 15.20 2.01
CA ALA A 123 -6.49 16.34 1.11
C ALA A 123 -7.40 16.19 -0.12
N ASP A 124 -7.43 17.22 -0.96
CA ASP A 124 -8.18 17.18 -2.20
C ASP A 124 -7.68 16.05 -3.12
N PRO A 125 -8.58 15.36 -3.84
CA PRO A 125 -8.20 14.30 -4.75
C PRO A 125 -7.34 14.84 -5.90
N ILE A 126 -6.46 13.99 -6.41
CA ILE A 126 -5.60 14.31 -7.55
C ILE A 126 -6.18 13.61 -8.78
N THR A 127 -6.40 14.35 -9.86
CA THR A 127 -6.83 13.78 -11.15
C THR A 127 -5.71 13.92 -12.17
N VAL A 128 -5.36 12.81 -12.83
CA VAL A 128 -4.33 12.75 -13.88
C VAL A 128 -4.87 11.89 -15.01
N ASP A 129 -4.96 12.42 -16.24
CA ASP A 129 -5.40 11.69 -17.43
C ASP A 129 -6.73 10.91 -17.25
N GLY A 130 -7.68 11.50 -16.53
CA GLY A 130 -8.98 10.87 -16.24
C GLY A 130 -8.98 9.79 -15.16
N MET A 131 -7.82 9.52 -14.54
CA MET A 131 -7.68 8.70 -13.34
C MET A 131 -7.75 9.57 -12.10
N THR A 132 -8.47 9.11 -11.08
CA THR A 132 -8.64 9.84 -9.81
C THR A 132 -7.94 9.10 -8.68
N ILE A 133 -7.13 9.84 -7.92
CA ILE A 133 -6.47 9.38 -6.71
C ILE A 133 -7.08 10.13 -5.53
N GLU A 134 -7.82 9.42 -4.70
CA GLU A 134 -8.34 9.96 -3.44
C GLU A 134 -7.21 10.06 -2.41
N ILE A 135 -7.16 11.17 -1.67
CA ILE A 135 -6.21 11.31 -0.55
C ILE A 135 -7.00 11.30 0.75
N ARG A 136 -6.78 10.27 1.57
CA ARG A 136 -7.56 10.03 2.77
C ARG A 136 -6.69 9.84 3.99
N ALA A 137 -7.08 10.41 5.11
CA ALA A 137 -6.45 10.12 6.39
C ALA A 137 -6.62 8.63 6.74
N VAL A 138 -5.53 7.96 7.10
CA VAL A 138 -5.52 6.57 7.57
C VAL A 138 -6.53 6.38 8.69
N ALA A 139 -6.58 7.31 9.65
CA ALA A 139 -7.52 7.26 10.76
C ALA A 139 -8.99 7.24 10.32
N GLN A 140 -9.36 8.08 9.33
CA GLN A 140 -10.72 8.09 8.79
C GLN A 140 -11.03 6.81 8.03
N TRP A 141 -10.09 6.37 7.19
CA TRP A 141 -10.24 5.14 6.41
C TRP A 141 -10.42 3.90 7.31
N LEU A 142 -9.69 3.81 8.43
CA LEU A 142 -9.80 2.71 9.38
C LEU A 142 -11.19 2.64 10.06
N LEU A 143 -11.78 3.79 10.40
CA LEU A 143 -13.09 3.85 11.06
C LEU A 143 -14.24 3.38 10.15
N GLU A 144 -14.05 3.43 8.84
CA GLU A 144 -15.05 2.99 7.86
C GLU A 144 -14.96 1.49 7.55
N GLN A 145 -13.88 0.82 7.95
CA GLN A 145 -13.71 -0.61 7.71
C GLN A 145 -14.67 -1.40 8.60
N LYS A 146 -15.59 -2.15 7.98
CA LYS A 146 -16.44 -3.10 8.71
C LYS A 146 -15.56 -4.24 9.22
N GLY A 147 -15.62 -4.46 10.54
CA GLY A 147 -14.75 -5.37 11.27
C GLY A 147 -15.12 -6.84 11.14
#